data_AF-A0A1H7P490-F1
#
_entry.id   AF-A0A1H7P490-F1
#
_cell.length_a   1.000
_cell.length_b   1.000
_cell.length_c   1.000
_cell.angle_alpha   90.00
_cell.angle_beta   90.00
_cell.angle_gamma   90.00
#
_symmetry.space_group_name_H-M   'P 1'
#
loop_
_entity.id
_entity.type
_entity.pdbx_description
1 polymer ?
#
loop_
_entity_poly.entity_id
_entity_poly.type
_entity_poly.pdbx_seq_one_letter_code
_entity_poly.pdbx_strand_id
1 'polypeptide(L)' 'MSKSIYDEEYRKLIDDLRSERKAAGLTQQALADKLAKPQSFVAKVEGYERRLDVIEFVHWCRALETDASAILRLET' A
#
# COMPACT_ATOMS: atom_id res chain seq x y z
N MET A 1 28.90 -0.69 -5.75
CA MET A 1 28.37 -2.00 -5.29
C MET A 1 27.93 -1.86 -3.84
N SER A 2 26.68 -1.52 -3.61
CA SER A 2 25.90 -1.91 -2.43
C SER A 2 24.44 -1.91 -2.89
N LYS A 3 23.81 -3.09 -2.85
CA LYS A 3 22.52 -3.36 -3.48
C LYS A 3 21.44 -2.47 -2.82
N SER A 4 20.94 -1.49 -3.60
CA SER A 4 19.55 -0.92 -3.67
C SER A 4 18.89 -0.40 -2.38
N ILE A 5 18.12 0.69 -2.37
CA ILE A 5 16.65 0.78 -2.57
C ILE A 5 15.77 -0.49 -2.49
N TYR A 6 16.32 -1.65 -2.08
CA TYR A 6 15.63 -2.85 -1.60
C TYR A 6 15.64 -2.73 -0.09
N ASP A 7 14.59 -3.07 0.63
CA ASP A 7 13.19 -3.26 0.29
C ASP A 7 12.44 -3.21 1.63
N GLU A 8 13.08 -2.75 2.71
CA GLU A 8 12.57 -2.94 4.06
C GLU A 8 11.64 -1.80 4.43
N GLU A 9 12.02 -0.56 4.14
CA GLU A 9 11.14 0.60 4.30
C GLU A 9 9.94 0.54 3.35
N TYR A 10 10.14 0.11 2.09
CA TYR A 10 9.04 -0.04 1.14
C TYR A 10 8.15 -1.23 1.50
N ARG A 11 8.69 -2.39 1.88
CA ARG A 11 7.87 -3.51 2.38
C ARG A 11 7.12 -3.11 3.63
N LYS A 12 7.76 -2.41 4.56
CA LYS A 12 7.12 -1.86 5.76
C LYS A 12 5.95 -0.95 5.38
N LEU A 13 6.14 -0.02 4.43
CA LEU A 13 5.05 0.83 3.92
C LEU A 13 3.88 -0.01 3.39
N ILE A 14 4.16 -1.01 2.56
CA ILE A 14 3.13 -1.88 1.98
C ILE A 14 2.47 -2.79 3.04
N ASP A 15 3.22 -3.29 4.02
CA ASP A 15 2.72 -4.08 5.13
C ASP A 15 1.84 -3.22 6.06
N ASP A 16 2.21 -1.97 6.31
CA ASP A 16 1.41 -1.00 7.04
C ASP A 16 0.07 -0.77 6.30
N LEU A 17 0.09 -0.52 4.98
CA LEU A 17 -1.13 -0.40 4.16
C LEU A 17 -1.99 -1.68 4.16
N ARG A 18 -1.35 -2.84 4.09
CA ARG A 18 -2.04 -4.15 4.16
C ARG A 18 -2.67 -4.36 5.53
N SER A 19 -1.99 -3.95 6.60
CA SER A 19 -2.50 -4.01 7.98
C SER A 19 -3.73 -3.13 8.13
N GLU A 20 -3.67 -1.88 7.68
CA GLU A 20 -4.80 -0.95 7.68
C GLU A 20 -5.99 -1.50 6.88
N ARG A 21 -5.75 -2.08 5.69
CA ARG A 21 -6.83 -2.74 4.93
C ARG A 21 -7.50 -3.85 5.72
N LYS A 22 -6.71 -4.69 6.40
CA LYS A 22 -7.25 -5.77 7.24
C LYS A 22 -8.00 -5.22 8.45
N ALA A 23 -7.49 -4.17 9.09
CA ALA A 23 -8.15 -3.49 10.22
C ALA A 23 -9.49 -2.87 9.81
N ALA A 24 -9.58 -2.33 8.59
CA ALA A 24 -10.81 -1.86 7.97
C ALA A 24 -11.77 -3.00 7.53
N GLY A 25 -11.40 -4.27 7.72
CA GLY A 25 -12.23 -5.43 7.35
C GLY A 25 -12.39 -5.63 5.83
N LEU A 26 -11.56 -4.99 5.01
CA LEU A 26 -11.68 -5.02 3.56
C LEU A 26 -10.93 -6.20 2.96
N THR A 27 -11.55 -6.91 2.02
CA THR A 27 -10.86 -7.85 1.14
C THR A 27 -10.01 -7.11 0.10
N GLN A 28 -9.08 -7.80 -0.57
CA GLN A 28 -8.33 -7.19 -1.67
C GLN A 28 -9.24 -6.74 -2.82
N GLN A 29 -10.32 -7.50 -3.10
CA GLN A 29 -11.33 -7.13 -4.08
C GLN A 29 -12.06 -5.86 -3.66
N ALA A 30 -12.54 -5.78 -2.41
CA ALA A 30 -13.27 -4.61 -1.92
C ALA A 30 -12.43 -3.32 -1.97
N LEU A 31 -11.12 -3.41 -1.66
CA LEU A 31 -10.23 -2.28 -1.84
C LEU A 31 -10.02 -1.93 -3.32
N ALA A 32 -9.85 -2.94 -4.18
CA ALA A 32 -9.69 -2.72 -5.61
C ALA A 32 -10.91 -2.02 -6.23
N ASP A 33 -12.12 -2.40 -5.80
CA ASP A 33 -13.37 -1.76 -6.21
C ASP A 33 -13.40 -0.28 -5.80
N LYS A 34 -13.01 0.04 -4.55
CA LYS A 34 -12.87 1.43 -4.08
C LYS A 34 -11.84 2.24 -4.89
N LEU A 35 -10.80 1.59 -5.40
CA LEU A 35 -9.75 2.21 -6.21
C LEU A 35 -10.06 2.26 -7.70
N ALA A 36 -11.18 1.68 -8.15
CA ALA A 36 -11.49 1.45 -9.56
C ALA A 36 -10.33 0.73 -10.29
N LYS A 37 -9.78 -0.31 -9.66
CA LYS A 37 -8.68 -1.14 -10.18
C LYS A 37 -9.09 -2.63 -10.17
N PRO A 38 -8.44 -3.49 -10.97
CA PRO A 38 -8.62 -4.93 -10.84
C PRO A 38 -8.05 -5.43 -9.51
N GLN A 39 -8.60 -6.49 -8.91
CA GLN A 39 -8.06 -7.06 -7.66
C GLN A 39 -6.59 -7.47 -7.78
N SER A 40 -6.14 -7.87 -8.98
CA SER A 40 -4.74 -8.18 -9.25
C SER A 40 -3.81 -6.99 -9.04
N PHE A 41 -4.29 -5.74 -9.13
CA PHE A 41 -3.54 -4.55 -8.75
C PHE A 41 -3.18 -4.59 -7.26
N VAL A 42 -4.17 -4.80 -6.40
CA VAL A 42 -3.99 -4.86 -4.95
C VAL A 42 -3.12 -6.07 -4.58
N ALA A 43 -3.39 -7.23 -5.16
CA ALA A 43 -2.60 -8.44 -4.91
C ALA A 43 -1.12 -8.26 -5.29
N LYS A 44 -0.83 -7.66 -6.45
CA LYS A 44 0.55 -7.42 -6.90
C LYS A 44 1.27 -6.37 -6.06
N VAL A 45 0.57 -5.32 -5.62
CA VAL A 45 1.17 -4.31 -4.73
C VAL A 45 1.50 -4.93 -3.39
N GLU A 46 0.54 -5.61 -2.75
CA GLU A 46 0.77 -6.26 -1.46
C GLU A 46 1.72 -7.47 -1.55
N GLY A 47 1.88 -8.06 -2.73
CA GLY A 47 2.81 -9.15 -3.03
C GLY A 47 4.20 -8.68 -3.45
N TYR A 48 4.47 -7.38 -3.45
CA TYR A 48 5.74 -6.78 -3.88
C TYR A 48 6.10 -7.01 -5.36
N GLU A 49 5.13 -7.43 -6.17
CA GLU A 49 5.28 -7.65 -7.61
C GLU A 49 5.08 -6.35 -8.40
N ARG A 50 4.46 -5.33 -7.78
CA ARG A 50 4.22 -4.03 -8.40
C ARG A 50 4.50 -2.90 -7.42
N ARG A 51 5.29 -1.91 -7.85
CA ARG A 51 5.47 -0.67 -7.10
C ARG A 51 4.20 0.17 -7.12
N LEU A 52 3.86 0.74 -5.97
CA LEU A 52 2.82 1.73 -5.80
C LEU A 52 3.46 3.11 -5.94
N ASP A 53 3.00 3.92 -6.90
CA ASP A 53 3.47 5.30 -6.99
C ASP A 53 2.81 6.19 -5.91
N VAL A 54 3.31 7.41 -5.73
CA VAL A 54 2.84 8.31 -4.66
C VAL A 54 1.38 8.74 -4.82
N ILE A 55 0.87 8.85 -6.04
CA ILE A 55 -0.53 9.23 -6.30
C ILE A 55 -1.44 8.03 -6.01
N GLU A 56 -1.02 6.83 -6.43
CA GLU A 56 -1.71 5.59 -6.09
C GLU A 56 -1.72 5.33 -4.58
N PHE A 57 -0.62 5.62 -3.88
CA PHE A 57 -0.54 5.58 -2.41
C PHE A 57 -1.57 6.50 -1.75
N VAL A 58 -1.66 7.77 -2.18
CA VAL A 58 -2.65 8.71 -1.64
C VAL A 58 -4.07 8.23 -1.87
N HIS A 59 -4.37 7.69 -3.06
CA HIS A 59 -5.69 7.08 -3.33
C HIS A 59 -5.96 5.86 -2.47
N TRP A 60 -4.94 5.03 -2.22
CA TRP A 60 -5.01 3.88 -1.33
C TRP A 60 -5.36 4.28 0.10
N CYS A 61 -4.65 5.26 0.67
CA CYS A 61 -4.94 5.80 2.00
C CYS A 61 -6.36 6.36 2.09
N ARG A 62 -6.81 7.12 1.08
CA ARG A 62 -8.19 7.63 1.02
C ARG A 62 -9.23 6.53 0.97
N ALA A 63 -8.99 5.46 0.20
CA ALA A 63 -9.91 4.31 0.12
C ALA A 63 -10.02 3.55 1.45
N LEU A 64 -8.96 3.58 2.26
CA LEU A 64 -8.91 3.04 3.62
C LEU A 64 -9.38 4.02 4.70
N GLU A 65 -9.72 5.27 4.34
CA GLU A 65 -10.07 6.34 5.28
C GLU A 65 -8.96 6.64 6.30
N THR A 66 -7.70 6.43 5.88
CA THR A 66 -6.50 6.66 6.68
C THR A 66 -5.75 7.88 6.17
N ASP A 67 -5.12 8.63 7.08
CA ASP A 67 -4.25 9.73 6.72
C ASP A 67 -2.91 9.23 6.15
N ALA A 68 -2.51 9.77 4.99
CA ALA A 68 -1.30 9.34 4.30
C ALA A 68 -0.01 9.65 5.09
N SER A 69 0.00 10.74 5.85
CA SER A 69 1.16 11.10 6.69
C SER A 69 1.28 10.21 7.92
N ALA A 70 0.17 9.67 8.42
CA ALA A 70 0.18 8.70 9.51
C ALA A 70 0.84 7.36 9.12
N ILE A 71 0.77 7.01 7.83
CA ILE A 71 1.37 5.80 7.24
C ILE A 71 2.81 6.06 6.80
N LEU A 72 3.08 7.20 6.17
CA LEU A 72 4.42 7.56 5.72
C LEU A 72 5.25 8.09 6.90
N ARG A 73 5.78 7.18 7.73
CA ARG A 73 6.76 7.50 8.78
C ARG A 73 8.15 7.18 8.29
N LEU A 74 8.87 8.19 7.82
CA LEU A 74 10.31 8.10 7.57
C LEU A 74 11.01 8.44 8.87
N GLU A 75 11.65 7.45 9.51
CA GLU A 75 12.51 7.71 10.65
C GLU A 75 13.81 8.34 10.10
N THR A 76 14.03 9.62 10.40
CA THR A 76 15.28 10.35 10.12
C THR A 76 16.41 9.95 11.05
#